data_AF-W6ZH78-F1
#
_entry.id   AF-W6ZH78-F1
#
_cell.length_a   1.000
_cell.length_b   1.000
_cell.length_c   1.000
_cell.angle_alpha   90.00
_cell.angle_beta   90.00
_cell.angle_gamma   90.00
#
_symmetry.space_group_name_H-M   'P 1'
#
loop_
_entity.id
_entity.type
_entity.pdbx_description
1 polymer ?
#
loop_
_entity_poly.entity_id
_entity_poly.type
_entity_poly.pdbx_seq_one_letter_code
_entity_poly.pdbx_strand_id
1 'polypeptide(L)'
;MVSHSHSVSPLGLALTRSKPRYLFRVDEIRKTPNAPQTYDSSGHHGIPAFEAGAVKRVMEGVTGMWWYCDGTQIREIGQLPQDAQLYITYSVFYIGGFGFWVLKGDATISDTYRHSNTWQPLYFRHFSQYSYLCNAGQHRTVASRRSNQNWLRLLPDIYYESAPVSNSPGYGGLAGELGIFLALIAFTIRPQDLRTGLPQMFRDGNWEAPGAFSHGRQSERGVVVHVLTCQSTTAEELHAYEQGHSARYYY
;
A
#
# COMPACT_ATOMS: atom_id res chain seq x y z
N MET A 1 -55.39 20.58 23.33
CA MET A 1 -54.48 20.95 22.21
C MET A 1 -53.14 20.28 22.48
N VAL A 2 -52.95 19.08 21.94
CA VAL A 2 -51.72 18.30 22.11
C VAL A 2 -51.02 18.31 20.76
N SER A 3 -49.92 19.06 20.68
CA SER A 3 -49.06 19.11 19.49
C SER A 3 -48.19 17.85 19.49
N HIS A 4 -48.39 16.97 18.50
CA HIS A 4 -47.49 15.86 18.22
C HIS A 4 -46.55 16.30 17.10
N SER A 5 -45.32 16.65 17.48
CA SER A 5 -44.20 16.82 16.55
C SER A 5 -43.73 15.44 16.10
N HIS A 6 -44.16 15.04 14.91
CA HIS A 6 -43.55 13.92 14.19
C HIS A 6 -42.14 14.31 13.76
N SER A 7 -41.15 13.84 14.53
CA SER A 7 -39.75 13.79 14.12
C SER A 7 -39.62 12.72 13.03
N VAL A 8 -39.51 13.17 11.79
CA VAL A 8 -39.15 12.31 10.66
C VAL A 8 -37.65 12.02 10.79
N SER A 9 -37.31 10.79 11.15
CA SER A 9 -35.93 10.31 11.08
C SER A 9 -35.43 10.41 9.64
N PRO A 10 -34.31 11.11 9.36
CA PRO A 10 -33.74 11.07 8.04
C PRO A 10 -33.18 9.67 7.83
N LEU A 11 -33.75 8.96 6.85
CA LEU A 11 -33.19 7.74 6.30
C LEU A 11 -31.71 7.99 5.99
N GLY A 12 -30.85 7.47 6.86
CA GLY A 12 -29.45 7.29 6.59
C GLY A 12 -29.31 6.27 5.48
N LEU A 13 -29.34 6.74 4.24
CA LEU A 13 -28.64 6.07 3.14
C LEU A 13 -27.15 6.13 3.49
N ALA A 14 -26.71 5.19 4.32
CA ALA A 14 -25.33 4.77 4.33
C ALA A 14 -25.07 4.18 2.94
N LEU A 15 -24.77 5.05 1.96
CA LEU A 15 -24.12 4.66 0.74
C LEU A 15 -22.79 4.06 1.20
N THR A 16 -22.76 2.74 1.39
CA THR A 16 -21.53 1.97 1.36
C THR A 16 -20.99 2.17 -0.05
N ARG A 17 -20.26 3.27 -0.28
CA ARG A 17 -19.62 3.54 -1.56
C ARG A 17 -18.67 2.37 -1.78
N SER A 18 -19.00 1.54 -2.76
CA SER A 18 -18.17 0.42 -3.20
C SER A 18 -16.75 0.93 -3.44
N LYS A 19 -15.74 0.16 -3.01
CA LYS A 19 -14.34 0.49 -3.29
C LYS A 19 -14.14 0.58 -4.81
N PRO A 20 -13.31 1.52 -5.28
CA PRO A 20 -13.10 1.72 -6.72
C PRO A 20 -12.44 0.48 -7.34
N ARG A 21 -12.64 0.33 -8.64
CA ARG A 21 -12.08 -0.77 -9.42
C ARG A 21 -10.75 -0.34 -10.01
N TYR A 22 -9.76 -1.21 -10.00
CA TYR A 22 -8.45 -0.87 -10.55
C TYR A 22 -7.69 -2.12 -10.96
N LEU A 23 -6.71 -1.90 -11.82
CA LEU A 23 -5.79 -2.91 -12.29
C LEU A 23 -4.45 -2.68 -11.59
N PHE A 24 -3.73 -3.74 -11.26
CA PHE A 24 -2.41 -3.59 -10.71
C PHE A 24 -1.48 -4.74 -11.08
N ARG A 25 -0.17 -4.49 -11.03
CA ARG A 25 0.88 -5.49 -11.18
C ARG A 25 1.89 -5.30 -10.07
N VAL A 26 2.35 -6.40 -9.50
CA VAL A 26 3.44 -6.44 -8.52
C VAL A 26 4.59 -7.22 -9.13
N ASP A 27 5.72 -6.57 -9.34
CA ASP A 27 6.93 -7.21 -9.85
C ASP A 27 7.99 -7.30 -8.74
N GLU A 28 8.53 -8.49 -8.50
CA GLU A 28 9.68 -8.66 -7.60
C GLU A 28 10.92 -8.00 -8.21
N ILE A 29 11.65 -7.26 -7.37
CA ILE A 29 12.93 -6.64 -7.72
C ILE A 29 13.99 -6.96 -6.68
N ARG A 30 15.25 -6.93 -7.10
CA ARG A 30 16.42 -7.14 -6.24
C ARG A 30 17.53 -6.16 -6.63
N LYS A 31 18.43 -5.90 -5.70
CA LYS A 31 19.71 -5.26 -6.03
C LYS A 31 20.49 -6.15 -6.99
N THR A 32 21.19 -5.55 -7.94
CA THR A 32 22.16 -6.29 -8.76
C THR A 32 23.41 -6.63 -7.92
N PRO A 33 24.14 -7.71 -8.23
CA PRO A 33 25.34 -8.07 -7.47
C PRO A 33 26.42 -6.98 -7.44
N ASN A 34 26.42 -6.10 -8.45
CA ASN A 34 27.38 -5.01 -8.60
C ASN A 34 26.81 -3.66 -8.11
N ALA A 35 25.60 -3.64 -7.54
CA ALA A 35 25.01 -2.42 -7.01
C ALA A 35 25.90 -1.88 -5.88
N PRO A 36 26.28 -0.59 -5.89
CA PRO A 36 27.04 -0.03 -4.80
C PRO A 36 26.25 -0.11 -3.50
N GLN A 37 26.96 -0.36 -2.40
CA GLN A 37 26.39 -0.17 -1.08
C GLN A 37 26.23 1.33 -0.85
N THR A 38 24.99 1.77 -0.69
CA THR A 38 24.66 3.14 -0.32
C THR A 38 24.31 3.18 1.16
N TYR A 39 24.81 4.20 1.84
CA TYR A 39 24.52 4.46 3.24
C TYR A 39 23.80 5.79 3.38
N ASP A 40 22.98 5.95 4.41
CA ASP A 40 22.39 7.25 4.72
C ASP A 40 23.44 8.26 5.20
N SER A 41 23.02 9.50 5.45
CA SER A 41 23.92 10.58 5.86
C SER A 41 24.65 10.32 7.18
N SER A 42 24.19 9.36 7.99
CA SER A 42 24.88 8.95 9.20
C SER A 42 25.99 7.93 8.95
N GLY A 43 26.03 7.31 7.77
CA GLY A 43 26.98 6.26 7.40
C GLY A 43 26.69 4.88 8.01
N HIS A 44 25.66 4.75 8.85
CA HIS A 44 25.40 3.51 9.59
C HIS A 44 24.34 2.61 8.92
N HIS A 45 23.57 3.14 7.97
CA HIS A 45 22.36 2.47 7.50
C HIS A 45 22.39 2.25 5.99
N GLY A 46 22.35 0.97 5.59
CA GLY A 46 22.23 0.59 4.19
C GLY A 46 20.89 1.04 3.60
N ILE A 47 20.94 1.87 2.57
CA ILE A 47 19.76 2.32 1.82
C ILE A 47 19.74 1.59 0.46
N PRO A 48 18.59 1.55 -0.25
CA PRO A 48 18.60 1.01 -1.59
C PRO A 48 19.51 1.85 -2.50
N ALA A 49 20.17 1.19 -3.47
CA ALA A 49 21.03 1.90 -4.41
C ALA A 49 20.21 2.85 -5.30
N PHE A 50 20.79 4.01 -5.62
CA PHE A 50 20.14 5.09 -6.39
C PHE A 50 20.54 5.12 -7.85
N GLU A 51 21.42 4.21 -8.27
CA GLU A 51 22.02 4.25 -9.59
C GLU A 51 21.21 3.45 -10.60
N ALA A 52 21.17 3.95 -11.84
CA ALA A 52 20.60 3.22 -12.95
C ALA A 52 21.29 1.85 -13.09
N GLY A 53 20.49 0.78 -13.18
CA GLY A 53 21.01 -0.59 -13.27
C GLY A 53 21.40 -1.22 -11.92
N ALA A 54 21.29 -0.50 -10.81
CA ALA A 54 21.53 -1.06 -9.48
C ALA A 54 20.38 -1.96 -9.00
N VAL A 55 19.21 -1.88 -9.64
CA VAL A 55 18.03 -2.70 -9.35
C VAL A 55 17.57 -3.40 -10.61
N LYS A 56 17.25 -4.69 -10.49
CA LYS A 56 16.67 -5.49 -11.58
C LYS A 56 15.39 -6.19 -11.16
N ARG A 57 14.50 -6.39 -12.12
CA ARG A 57 13.33 -7.27 -11.99
C ARG A 57 13.78 -8.73 -11.96
N VAL A 58 13.14 -9.53 -11.10
CA VAL A 58 13.38 -10.97 -10.99
C VAL A 58 12.08 -11.73 -11.28
N MET A 59 12.19 -12.86 -11.98
CA MET A 59 11.06 -13.69 -12.37
C MET A 59 10.63 -14.62 -11.23
N GLU A 60 10.26 -14.02 -10.10
CA GLU A 60 9.78 -14.70 -8.90
C GLU A 60 8.34 -14.29 -8.59
N GLY A 61 7.62 -15.14 -7.86
CA GLY A 61 6.26 -14.86 -7.39
C GLY A 61 5.29 -14.53 -8.52
N VAL A 62 4.76 -13.31 -8.52
CA VAL A 62 3.73 -12.83 -9.47
C VAL A 62 4.26 -11.80 -10.47
N THR A 63 5.58 -11.69 -10.63
CA THR A 63 6.19 -10.78 -11.61
C THR A 63 5.60 -11.01 -13.01
N GLY A 64 5.21 -9.90 -13.65
CA GLY A 64 4.60 -9.92 -14.99
C GLY A 64 3.10 -10.21 -15.01
N MET A 65 2.48 -10.61 -13.89
CA MET A 65 1.05 -10.94 -13.82
C MET A 65 0.22 -9.69 -13.53
N TRP A 66 -0.85 -9.48 -14.31
CA TRP A 66 -1.82 -8.42 -14.06
C TRP A 66 -2.96 -8.94 -13.19
N TRP A 67 -3.40 -8.06 -12.28
CA TRP A 67 -4.47 -8.32 -11.33
C TRP A 67 -5.56 -7.27 -11.50
N TYR A 68 -6.80 -7.69 -11.31
CA TYR A 68 -7.97 -6.83 -11.33
C TYR A 68 -8.66 -6.87 -9.98
N CYS A 69 -8.79 -5.71 -9.34
CA CYS A 69 -9.67 -5.48 -8.21
C CYS A 69 -11.00 -4.94 -8.75
N ASP A 70 -12.08 -5.71 -8.64
CA ASP A 70 -13.41 -5.31 -9.13
C ASP A 70 -14.25 -4.56 -8.07
N GLY A 71 -13.61 -4.18 -6.96
CA GLY A 71 -14.22 -3.53 -5.81
C GLY A 71 -14.79 -4.51 -4.78
N THR A 72 -14.89 -5.80 -5.10
CA THR A 72 -15.31 -6.86 -4.16
C THR A 72 -14.24 -7.93 -3.95
N GLN A 73 -13.44 -8.25 -4.98
CA GLN A 73 -12.41 -9.29 -4.94
C GLN A 73 -11.22 -8.92 -5.85
N ILE A 74 -10.11 -9.64 -5.67
CA ILE A 74 -8.93 -9.57 -6.53
C ILE A 74 -8.83 -10.87 -7.36
N ARG A 75 -8.62 -10.74 -8.67
CA ARG A 75 -8.35 -11.88 -9.57
C ARG A 75 -7.23 -11.60 -10.55
N GLU A 76 -6.48 -12.63 -10.92
CA GLU A 76 -5.51 -12.58 -12.01
C GLU A 76 -6.24 -12.39 -13.35
N ILE A 77 -5.66 -11.61 -14.26
CA ILE A 77 -6.15 -11.44 -15.62
C ILE A 77 -5.02 -11.71 -16.63
N GLY A 78 -5.37 -12.36 -17.74
CA GLY A 78 -4.39 -12.71 -18.78
C GLY A 78 -4.02 -11.56 -19.71
N GLN A 79 -4.93 -10.58 -19.89
CA GLN A 79 -4.74 -9.47 -20.80
C GLN A 79 -5.23 -8.17 -20.18
N LEU A 80 -4.42 -7.11 -20.32
CA LEU A 80 -4.78 -5.78 -19.87
C LEU A 80 -5.83 -5.16 -20.82
N PRO A 81 -6.92 -4.57 -20.30
CA PRO A 81 -7.87 -3.81 -21.12
C PRO A 81 -7.19 -2.69 -21.90
N GLN A 82 -7.66 -2.43 -23.13
CA GLN A 82 -7.03 -1.45 -24.03
C GLN A 82 -7.11 0.00 -23.52
N ASP A 83 -8.08 0.29 -22.67
CA ASP A 83 -8.36 1.61 -22.10
C ASP A 83 -7.73 1.81 -20.71
N ALA A 84 -6.99 0.82 -20.19
CA ALA A 84 -6.31 0.93 -18.90
C ALA A 84 -5.21 2.00 -18.97
N GLN A 85 -5.26 3.00 -18.09
CA GLN A 85 -4.26 4.06 -18.04
C GLN A 85 -3.43 3.97 -16.77
N LEU A 86 -2.12 4.22 -16.89
CA LEU A 86 -1.23 4.27 -15.73
C LEU A 86 -1.66 5.38 -14.79
N TYR A 87 -2.03 5.01 -13.58
CA TYR A 87 -2.34 5.95 -12.50
C TYR A 87 -1.07 6.30 -11.72
N ILE A 88 -0.40 5.28 -11.18
CA ILE A 88 0.82 5.50 -10.39
C ILE A 88 1.74 4.27 -10.38
N THR A 89 3.02 4.51 -10.12
CA THR A 89 4.02 3.46 -9.90
C THR A 89 4.83 3.76 -8.65
N TYR A 90 5.07 2.74 -7.82
CA TYR A 90 6.00 2.82 -6.70
C TYR A 90 6.92 1.62 -6.69
N SER A 91 8.18 1.85 -6.33
CA SER A 91 9.10 0.79 -5.95
C SER A 91 9.29 0.84 -4.45
N VAL A 92 9.32 -0.33 -3.81
CA VAL A 92 9.43 -0.45 -2.35
C VAL A 92 10.43 -1.55 -2.01
N PHE A 93 11.42 -1.25 -1.17
CA PHE A 93 12.32 -2.23 -0.54
C PHE A 93 12.01 -2.37 0.94
N TYR A 94 12.13 -3.58 1.47
CA TYR A 94 12.21 -3.82 2.90
C TYR A 94 13.67 -4.04 3.29
N ILE A 95 14.19 -3.25 4.23
CA ILE A 95 15.52 -3.43 4.82
C ILE A 95 15.34 -3.82 6.30
N GLY A 96 15.83 -5.00 6.68
CA GLY A 96 15.70 -5.53 8.04
C GLY A 96 16.26 -4.54 9.08
N GLY A 97 15.53 -4.34 10.17
CA GLY A 97 15.89 -3.40 11.24
C GLY A 97 15.58 -1.92 10.96
N PHE A 98 15.34 -1.52 9.70
CA PHE A 98 15.10 -0.13 9.32
C PHE A 98 13.70 0.13 8.76
N GLY A 99 13.11 -0.89 8.15
CA GLY A 99 11.77 -0.84 7.58
C GLY A 99 11.77 -0.67 6.07
N PHE A 100 10.71 -0.04 5.58
CA PHE A 100 10.43 0.17 4.17
C PHE A 100 11.05 1.46 3.64
N TRP A 101 11.63 1.34 2.45
CA TRP A 101 12.09 2.42 1.60
C TRP A 101 11.24 2.46 0.34
N VAL A 102 10.78 3.65 -0.02
CA VAL A 102 9.81 3.90 -1.06
C VAL A 102 10.41 4.86 -2.08
N LEU A 103 10.28 4.53 -3.36
CA LEU A 103 10.59 5.38 -4.49
C LEU A 103 9.32 5.55 -5.32
N LYS A 104 8.98 6.79 -5.67
CA LYS A 104 7.90 7.06 -6.63
C LYS A 104 8.43 6.82 -8.05
N GLY A 105 7.91 5.80 -8.72
CA GLY A 105 8.38 5.31 -10.03
C GLY A 105 8.92 3.88 -10.00
N ASP A 106 9.39 3.39 -11.14
CA ASP A 106 9.99 2.05 -11.31
C ASP A 106 11.52 2.13 -11.16
N ALA A 107 12.06 1.54 -10.10
CA ALA A 107 13.49 1.52 -9.79
C ALA A 107 14.34 0.77 -10.83
N THR A 108 13.72 -0.02 -11.70
CA THR A 108 14.41 -0.73 -12.79
C THR A 108 14.62 0.15 -14.03
N ILE A 109 14.02 1.34 -14.06
CA ILE A 109 14.09 2.29 -15.18
C ILE A 109 14.99 3.46 -14.79
N SER A 110 16.03 3.73 -15.59
CA SER A 110 17.00 4.81 -15.34
C SER A 110 16.35 6.19 -15.22
N ASP A 111 15.29 6.44 -15.99
CA ASP A 111 14.63 7.75 -16.08
C ASP A 111 13.86 8.11 -14.82
N THR A 112 13.53 7.12 -13.96
CA THR A 112 12.91 7.35 -12.66
C THR A 112 13.73 8.32 -11.81
N TYR A 113 15.05 8.20 -11.85
CA TYR A 113 15.98 8.99 -11.03
C TYR A 113 16.26 10.39 -11.59
N ARG A 114 15.88 10.69 -12.83
CA ARG A 114 16.17 11.99 -13.47
C ARG A 114 15.38 13.16 -12.89
N HIS A 115 14.22 12.89 -12.28
CA HIS A 115 13.29 13.92 -11.79
C HIS A 115 13.39 14.17 -10.28
N SER A 116 14.57 14.01 -9.70
CA SER A 116 14.80 14.12 -8.24
C SER A 116 13.99 13.12 -7.40
N ASN A 117 13.44 12.06 -8.01
CA ASN A 117 12.88 10.96 -7.24
C ASN A 117 14.03 10.19 -6.60
N THR A 118 14.00 10.12 -5.29
CA THR A 118 14.97 9.39 -4.49
C THR A 118 14.24 8.45 -3.55
N TRP A 119 14.92 7.40 -3.10
CA TRP A 119 14.39 6.53 -2.07
C TRP A 119 14.17 7.34 -0.78
N GLN A 120 12.96 7.25 -0.26
CA GLN A 120 12.55 7.85 1.00
C GLN A 120 12.10 6.76 1.95
N PRO A 121 12.34 6.88 3.26
CA PRO A 121 11.68 6.00 4.22
C PRO A 121 10.16 6.05 4.09
N LEU A 122 9.47 4.99 4.49
CA LEU A 122 8.02 5.05 4.62
C LEU A 122 7.60 6.04 5.71
N TYR A 123 6.65 6.92 5.38
CA TYR A 123 6.09 7.92 6.27
C TYR A 123 4.57 7.80 6.41
N PHE A 124 4.07 8.51 7.41
CA PHE A 124 2.67 8.71 7.69
C PHE A 124 2.35 10.20 7.82
N ARG A 125 1.17 10.60 7.36
CA ARG A 125 0.48 11.81 7.84
C ARG A 125 -0.60 11.38 8.81
N HIS A 126 -0.81 12.15 9.85
CA HIS A 126 -1.79 11.81 10.89
C HIS A 126 -3.08 12.59 10.64
N PHE A 127 -4.18 11.85 10.55
CA PHE A 127 -5.52 12.39 10.61
C PHE A 127 -6.15 11.97 11.94
N SER A 128 -7.22 12.66 12.34
CA SER A 128 -7.86 12.41 13.63
C SER A 128 -8.24 10.94 13.82
N GLN A 129 -8.70 10.25 12.78
CA GLN A 129 -9.21 8.87 12.87
C GLN A 129 -8.29 7.80 12.26
N TYR A 130 -7.30 8.18 11.46
CA TYR A 130 -6.52 7.22 10.69
C TYR A 130 -5.13 7.76 10.36
N SER A 131 -4.23 6.84 9.98
CA SER A 131 -2.92 7.20 9.43
C SER A 131 -2.97 7.15 7.91
N TYR A 132 -2.39 8.14 7.25
CA TYR A 132 -2.24 8.17 5.80
C TYR A 132 -0.84 7.74 5.41
N LEU A 133 -0.71 6.60 4.73
CA LEU A 133 0.52 6.02 4.22
C LEU A 133 1.07 6.86 3.04
N CYS A 134 2.34 7.27 3.10
CA CYS A 134 2.92 8.10 2.04
C CYS A 134 4.45 7.96 1.90
N ASN A 135 4.97 8.29 0.71
CA ASN A 135 6.40 8.39 0.43
C ASN A 135 7.06 9.66 0.99
N ALA A 136 6.26 10.65 1.38
CA ALA A 136 6.68 11.91 1.95
C ALA A 136 5.64 12.38 2.98
N GLY A 137 6.03 12.33 4.24
CA GLY A 137 5.17 12.67 5.38
C GLY A 137 5.97 13.14 6.59
N GLN A 138 5.26 13.39 7.68
CA GLN A 138 5.82 14.01 8.88
C GLN A 138 6.21 12.99 9.94
N HIS A 139 5.58 11.81 9.93
CA HIS A 139 5.70 10.85 11.01
C HIS A 139 6.25 9.52 10.50
N ARG A 140 7.13 8.90 11.30
CA ARG A 140 7.67 7.55 11.03
C ARG A 140 6.81 6.44 11.62
N THR A 141 5.74 6.78 12.33
CA THR A 141 4.83 5.83 12.97
C THR A 141 3.37 6.18 12.69
N VAL A 142 2.48 5.21 12.88
CA VAL A 142 1.02 5.42 12.80
C VAL A 142 0.54 6.38 13.90
N ALA A 143 -0.56 7.08 13.63
CA ALA A 143 -1.14 8.10 14.52
C ALA A 143 -1.60 7.53 15.87
N SER A 144 -2.17 6.32 15.84
CA SER A 144 -2.60 5.59 17.03
C SER A 144 -2.71 4.11 16.70
N ARG A 145 -2.66 3.29 17.76
CA ARG A 145 -2.92 1.85 17.69
C ARG A 145 -4.02 1.42 18.65
N ARG A 146 -4.67 0.30 18.35
CA ARG A 146 -5.61 -0.40 19.22
C ARG A 146 -5.17 -1.85 19.40
N SER A 147 -5.57 -2.47 20.51
CA SER A 147 -5.26 -3.87 20.81
C SER A 147 -5.87 -4.86 19.80
N ASN A 148 -6.97 -4.49 19.13
CA ASN A 148 -7.68 -5.33 18.17
C ASN A 148 -7.32 -5.04 16.70
N GLN A 149 -6.30 -4.22 16.41
CA GLN A 149 -5.90 -3.87 15.05
C GLN A 149 -4.97 -4.91 14.44
N ASN A 150 -5.57 -5.95 13.89
CA ASN A 150 -4.83 -7.02 13.23
C ASN A 150 -4.09 -6.55 11.96
N TRP A 151 -4.54 -5.45 11.32
CA TRP A 151 -3.89 -4.90 10.14
C TRP A 151 -2.48 -4.35 10.41
N LEU A 152 -2.14 -4.01 11.66
CA LEU A 152 -0.79 -3.52 12.01
C LEU A 152 0.32 -4.52 11.65
N ARG A 153 -0.02 -5.81 11.51
CA ARG A 153 0.89 -6.87 11.06
C ARG A 153 1.42 -6.66 9.63
N LEU A 154 0.80 -5.78 8.84
CA LEU A 154 1.34 -5.31 7.56
C LEU A 154 2.70 -4.62 7.73
N LEU A 155 2.89 -3.98 8.88
CA LEU A 155 4.06 -3.20 9.22
C LEU A 155 4.95 -3.96 10.22
N PRO A 156 6.27 -3.78 10.15
CA PRO A 156 7.16 -3.98 11.28
C PRO A 156 6.74 -3.15 12.50
N ASP A 157 7.05 -3.65 13.70
CA ASP A 157 6.76 -3.00 14.99
C ASP A 157 7.31 -1.58 15.13
N ILE A 158 8.47 -1.28 14.54
CA ILE A 158 9.06 0.06 14.52
C ILE A 158 8.11 1.16 14.00
N TYR A 159 7.05 0.79 13.26
CA TYR A 159 6.06 1.73 12.73
C TYR A 159 4.87 1.98 13.67
N TYR A 160 4.72 1.24 14.77
CA TYR A 160 3.54 1.39 15.63
C TYR A 160 3.79 1.16 17.11
N GLU A 161 4.92 0.60 17.53
CA GLU A 161 5.15 0.26 18.94
C GLU A 161 5.10 1.50 19.85
N SER A 162 5.71 2.60 19.40
CA SER A 162 5.70 3.90 20.08
C SER A 162 4.44 4.72 19.81
N ALA A 163 3.50 4.23 19.00
CA ALA A 163 2.27 4.96 18.72
C ALA A 163 1.34 4.95 19.94
N PRO A 164 0.61 6.05 20.21
CA PRO A 164 -0.36 6.12 21.29
C PRO A 164 -1.41 5.00 21.18
N VAL A 165 -1.73 4.37 22.32
CA VAL A 165 -2.83 3.40 22.40
C VAL A 165 -4.14 4.17 22.57
N SER A 166 -5.10 3.93 21.69
CA SER A 166 -6.46 4.45 21.79
C SER A 166 -7.44 3.31 22.11
N ASN A 167 -8.44 3.58 22.94
CA ASN A 167 -9.55 2.65 23.18
C ASN A 167 -10.78 3.00 22.34
N SER A 168 -10.76 4.12 21.62
CA SER A 168 -11.90 4.62 20.85
C SER A 168 -12.02 3.85 19.53
N PRO A 169 -13.17 3.22 19.24
CA PRO A 169 -13.33 2.35 18.07
C PRO A 169 -13.23 3.09 16.73
N GLY A 170 -13.36 4.42 16.71
CA GLY A 170 -13.23 5.24 15.51
C GLY A 170 -11.80 5.62 15.11
N TYR A 171 -10.77 5.15 15.84
CA TYR A 171 -9.38 5.56 15.67
C TYR A 171 -8.48 4.45 15.11
N GLY A 172 -7.33 4.87 14.56
CA GLY A 172 -6.29 3.99 14.02
C GLY A 172 -6.71 3.22 12.77
N GLY A 173 -7.54 3.83 11.92
CA GLY A 173 -7.69 3.35 10.56
C GLY A 173 -6.41 3.55 9.73
N LEU A 174 -6.45 3.08 8.48
CA LEU A 174 -5.38 3.28 7.49
C LEU A 174 -5.98 3.70 6.14
N ALA A 175 -5.41 4.74 5.55
CA ALA A 175 -5.57 5.12 4.14
C ALA A 175 -4.18 5.50 3.59
N GLY A 176 -4.08 6.01 2.36
CA GLY A 176 -2.82 6.49 1.81
C GLY A 176 -2.60 6.12 0.35
N GLU A 177 -1.35 6.23 -0.10
CA GLU A 177 -0.97 5.94 -1.48
C GLU A 177 -1.13 4.45 -1.81
N LEU A 178 -1.98 4.13 -2.79
CA LEU A 178 -2.46 2.78 -3.09
C LEU A 178 -1.32 1.86 -3.53
N GLY A 179 -0.38 2.36 -4.34
CA GLY A 179 0.76 1.57 -4.78
C GLY A 179 1.67 1.13 -3.61
N ILE A 180 1.88 2.00 -2.61
CA ILE A 180 2.63 1.64 -1.41
C ILE A 180 1.84 0.63 -0.59
N PHE A 181 0.55 0.84 -0.42
CA PHE A 181 -0.31 -0.07 0.34
C PHE A 181 -0.31 -1.49 -0.26
N LEU A 182 -0.45 -1.61 -1.58
CA LEU A 182 -0.35 -2.89 -2.29
C LEU A 182 1.04 -3.53 -2.15
N ALA A 183 2.11 -2.73 -2.12
CA ALA A 183 3.44 -3.24 -1.81
C ALA A 183 3.50 -3.85 -0.41
N LEU A 184 2.93 -3.19 0.61
CA LEU A 184 2.88 -3.72 1.97
C LEU A 184 2.12 -5.05 2.05
N ILE A 185 1.01 -5.18 1.32
CA ILE A 185 0.28 -6.45 1.18
C ILE A 185 1.21 -7.52 0.59
N ALA A 186 1.90 -7.21 -0.51
CA ALA A 186 2.85 -8.14 -1.13
C ALA A 186 3.98 -8.53 -0.17
N PHE A 187 4.44 -7.63 0.70
CA PHE A 187 5.45 -7.93 1.72
C PHE A 187 4.95 -8.83 2.85
N THR A 188 3.64 -8.92 3.09
CA THR A 188 3.11 -9.87 4.08
C THR A 188 3.07 -11.30 3.59
N ILE A 189 3.09 -11.52 2.28
CA ILE A 189 3.01 -12.83 1.65
C ILE A 189 4.39 -13.18 1.06
N ARG A 190 4.83 -14.44 1.22
CA ARG A 190 6.08 -14.89 0.58
C ARG A 190 5.93 -14.87 -0.94
N PRO A 191 6.99 -14.58 -1.72
CA PRO A 191 6.87 -14.51 -3.19
C PRO A 191 6.16 -15.70 -3.81
N GLN A 192 6.49 -16.93 -3.41
CA GLN A 192 5.88 -18.17 -3.92
C GLN A 192 4.39 -18.32 -3.60
N ASP A 193 3.89 -17.65 -2.57
CA ASP A 193 2.49 -17.73 -2.13
C ASP A 193 1.66 -16.55 -2.66
N LEU A 194 2.27 -15.54 -3.30
CA LEU A 194 1.59 -14.31 -3.74
C LEU A 194 0.40 -14.61 -4.66
N ARG A 195 0.57 -15.56 -5.58
CA ARG A 195 -0.48 -15.90 -6.56
C ARG A 195 -1.76 -16.38 -5.89
N THR A 196 -1.64 -17.21 -4.86
CA THR A 196 -2.78 -17.73 -4.10
C THR A 196 -3.21 -16.79 -2.97
N GLY A 197 -2.28 -16.00 -2.43
CA GLY A 197 -2.51 -15.12 -1.27
C GLY A 197 -3.20 -13.81 -1.63
N LEU A 198 -2.86 -13.18 -2.76
CA LEU A 198 -3.43 -11.88 -3.15
C LEU A 198 -4.97 -11.87 -3.21
N PRO A 199 -5.65 -12.86 -3.84
CA PRO A 199 -7.11 -12.95 -3.82
C PRO A 199 -7.70 -13.07 -2.41
N GLN A 200 -6.99 -13.70 -1.48
CA GLN A 200 -7.46 -13.90 -0.11
C GLN A 200 -7.31 -12.64 0.74
N MET A 201 -6.47 -11.68 0.34
CA MET A 201 -6.28 -10.42 1.06
C MET A 201 -7.41 -9.42 0.83
N PHE A 202 -8.29 -9.65 -0.15
CA PHE A 202 -9.39 -8.76 -0.46
C PHE A 202 -10.65 -9.54 -0.83
N ARG A 203 -11.61 -9.59 0.09
CA ARG A 203 -12.86 -10.35 -0.05
C ARG A 203 -14.04 -9.51 0.39
N ASP A 204 -15.16 -9.67 -0.30
CA ASP A 204 -16.41 -8.97 -0.01
C ASP A 204 -16.22 -7.45 0.13
N GLY A 205 -15.31 -6.89 -0.67
CA GLY A 205 -14.98 -5.47 -0.68
C GLY A 205 -14.20 -4.99 0.53
N ASN A 206 -13.56 -5.88 1.29
CA ASN A 206 -12.79 -5.55 2.47
C ASN A 206 -11.38 -6.14 2.41
N TRP A 207 -10.41 -5.38 2.92
CA TRP A 207 -9.05 -5.90 3.10
C TRP A 207 -8.99 -6.76 4.35
N GLU A 208 -8.44 -7.95 4.18
CA GLU A 208 -8.27 -8.91 5.25
C GLU A 208 -6.95 -8.65 5.98
N ALA A 209 -6.92 -8.90 7.29
CA ALA A 209 -5.68 -8.88 8.02
C ALA A 209 -4.80 -10.07 7.58
N PRO A 210 -3.47 -9.89 7.49
CA PRO A 210 -2.54 -10.92 6.98
C PRO A 210 -2.35 -12.14 7.90
N GLY A 211 -3.26 -12.38 8.87
CA GLY A 211 -3.06 -13.17 10.07
C GLY A 211 -2.53 -14.60 9.88
N ALA A 212 -2.94 -15.31 8.83
CA ALA A 212 -2.55 -16.70 8.58
C ALA A 212 -1.31 -16.85 7.68
N PHE A 213 -0.82 -15.77 7.07
CA PHE A 213 0.34 -15.85 6.17
C PHE A 213 1.64 -15.79 6.95
N SER A 214 2.58 -16.69 6.62
CA SER A 214 3.98 -16.54 7.04
C SER A 214 4.52 -15.24 6.47
N HIS A 215 5.09 -14.37 7.31
CA HIS A 215 5.51 -13.03 6.88
C HIS A 215 6.49 -13.10 5.69
N GLY A 216 6.10 -12.50 4.56
CA GLY A 216 6.92 -12.44 3.36
C GLY A 216 8.09 -11.45 3.41
N ARG A 217 8.25 -10.72 4.52
CA ARG A 217 9.30 -9.72 4.72
C ARG A 217 10.65 -10.43 4.84
N GLN A 218 11.52 -10.22 3.86
CA GLN A 218 12.91 -10.65 3.85
C GLN A 218 13.78 -9.42 3.60
N SER A 219 14.90 -9.29 4.32
CA SER A 219 15.79 -8.14 4.13
C SER A 219 16.24 -8.06 2.68
N GLU A 220 16.23 -6.84 2.13
CA GLU A 220 16.56 -6.53 0.74
C GLU A 220 15.60 -7.11 -0.32
N ARG A 221 14.46 -7.66 0.09
CA ARG A 221 13.35 -7.91 -0.83
C ARG A 221 12.77 -6.57 -1.28
N GLY A 222 12.55 -6.43 -2.58
CA GLY A 222 11.88 -5.28 -3.16
C GLY A 222 10.76 -5.67 -4.12
N VAL A 223 9.82 -4.76 -4.34
CA VAL A 223 8.76 -4.88 -5.34
C VAL A 223 8.56 -3.55 -6.10
N VAL A 224 8.12 -3.64 -7.35
CA VAL A 224 7.54 -2.52 -8.11
C VAL A 224 6.05 -2.76 -8.25
N VAL A 225 5.25 -1.77 -7.89
CA VAL A 225 3.80 -1.81 -8.02
C VAL A 225 3.36 -0.80 -9.07
N HIS A 226 2.68 -1.29 -10.09
CA HIS A 226 1.97 -0.45 -11.06
C HIS A 226 0.48 -0.49 -10.72
N VAL A 227 -0.17 0.67 -10.68
CA VAL A 227 -1.62 0.80 -10.52
C VAL A 227 -2.16 1.52 -11.74
N LEU A 228 -3.18 0.94 -12.36
CA LEU A 228 -3.85 1.46 -13.54
C LEU A 228 -5.33 1.69 -13.23
N THR A 229 -5.89 2.72 -13.87
CA THR A 229 -7.34 2.91 -13.96
C THR A 229 -7.98 1.79 -14.78
N CYS A 230 -9.29 1.64 -14.68
CA CYS A 230 -10.09 0.78 -15.55
C CYS A 230 -11.28 1.57 -16.11
N GLN A 231 -11.99 1.04 -17.10
CA GLN A 231 -13.06 1.75 -17.84
C GLN A 231 -14.07 2.52 -16.97
N SER A 232 -14.38 1.99 -15.79
CA SER A 232 -15.38 2.54 -14.87
C SER A 232 -14.77 3.31 -13.69
N THR A 233 -13.46 3.57 -13.69
CA THR A 233 -12.80 4.22 -12.56
C THR A 233 -11.76 5.24 -13.03
N THR A 234 -11.94 6.50 -12.69
CA THR A 234 -11.03 7.59 -13.07
C THR A 234 -9.84 7.72 -12.10
N ALA A 235 -8.82 8.48 -12.50
CA ALA A 235 -7.69 8.81 -11.64
C ALA A 235 -8.12 9.59 -10.39
N GLU A 236 -9.13 10.45 -10.51
CA GLU A 236 -9.71 11.22 -9.40
C GLU A 236 -10.43 10.32 -8.40
N GLU A 237 -11.10 9.27 -8.87
CA GLU A 237 -11.76 8.30 -7.98
C GLU A 237 -10.75 7.45 -7.20
N LEU A 238 -9.65 7.04 -7.84
CA LEU A 238 -8.54 6.39 -7.14
C LEU A 238 -7.90 7.35 -6.14
N HIS A 239 -7.68 8.60 -6.52
CA HIS A 239 -7.15 9.61 -5.61
C HIS A 239 -8.07 9.85 -4.41
N ALA A 240 -9.39 9.94 -4.62
CA ALA A 240 -10.36 10.10 -3.53
C ALA A 240 -10.37 8.89 -2.58
N TYR A 241 -10.10 7.69 -3.11
CA TYR A 241 -9.93 6.49 -2.30
C TYR A 241 -8.64 6.51 -1.49
N GLU A 242 -7.52 6.94 -2.07
CA GLU A 242 -6.26 7.14 -1.34
C GLU A 242 -6.42 8.15 -0.19
N GLN A 243 -7.16 9.25 -0.42
CA GLN A 243 -7.48 10.25 0.61
C GLN A 243 -8.40 9.74 1.72
N GLY A 244 -8.92 8.52 1.63
CA GLY A 244 -9.86 7.99 2.63
C GLY A 244 -11.22 8.67 2.63
N HIS A 245 -11.54 9.50 1.62
CA HIS A 245 -12.81 10.23 1.53
C HIS A 245 -13.99 9.32 1.21
N SER A 246 -13.81 8.35 0.32
CA SER A 246 -14.84 7.39 -0.09
C SER A 246 -14.85 6.13 0.77
N ALA A 247 -13.66 5.59 1.05
CA ALA A 247 -13.44 4.44 1.91
C ALA A 247 -11.99 4.42 2.41
N ARG A 248 -11.75 3.79 3.56
CA ARG A 248 -10.40 3.51 4.07
C ARG A 248 -9.97 2.08 3.76
N TYR A 249 -8.68 1.79 3.80
CA TYR A 249 -8.20 0.40 3.72
C TYR A 249 -8.64 -0.38 4.96
N TYR A 250 -8.44 0.22 6.13
CA TYR A 250 -8.88 -0.30 7.43
C TYR A 250 -9.52 0.81 8.28
N TYR A 251 -10.46 0.43 9.15
CA TYR A 251 -11.24 1.33 10.01
C TYR A 251 -10.87 1.15 11.48
#